data_AF-A0A7K9BQP5-F1
#
_entry.id   AF-A0A7K9BQP5-F1
#
_cell.length_a   1.000
_cell.length_b   1.000
_cell.length_c   1.000
_cell.angle_alpha   90.00
_cell.angle_beta   90.00
_cell.angle_gamma   90.00
#
_symmetry.space_group_name_H-M   'P 1'
#
loop_
_entity.id
_entity.type
_entity.pdbx_description
1 polymer ?
#
loop_
_entity_poly.entity_id
_entity_poly.type
_entity_poly.pdbx_seq_one_letter_code
_entity_poly.pdbx_strand_id
1 'polypeptide(L)'
;SAELCLLPGLATFLPPLPGSGGPGPVEAGLGALSAELRATMRALVGDLDALFAALGLREECFAVGTLSRAVAAELASYAPARNRRRMSTNKASVVFVDRTLDLAGAVGHHGDNLAEKILSVLPKLPGHQTDVVVDMVELTALQATEGSGSVLAPGCLAQPNDAAAKALWESFLNLKQKEAVMEARRHLVEAASRENLPIKMSMG
;
A
#
# COMPACT_ATOMS: atom_id res chain seq x y z
N SER A 1 8.04 -12.54 -10.70
CA SER A 1 6.85 -11.92 -10.09
C SER A 1 7.30 -11.21 -8.82
N ALA A 2 7.21 -9.89 -8.77
CA ALA A 2 7.52 -9.13 -7.56
C ALA A 2 6.20 -8.93 -6.81
N GLU A 3 6.06 -9.52 -5.63
CA GLU A 3 4.92 -9.26 -4.76
C GLU A 3 5.18 -7.94 -4.01
N LEU A 4 4.35 -6.94 -4.28
CA LEU A 4 4.42 -5.66 -3.58
C LEU A 4 3.64 -5.78 -2.27
N CYS A 5 4.34 -6.05 -1.16
CA CYS A 5 3.75 -5.98 0.18
C CYS A 5 3.79 -4.53 0.68
N LEU A 6 2.63 -3.88 0.80
CA LEU A 6 2.50 -2.58 1.47
C LEU A 6 2.48 -2.81 2.98
N LEU A 7 3.59 -2.48 3.68
CA LEU A 7 3.63 -2.47 5.14
C LEU A 7 3.00 -1.15 5.66
N PRO A 8 1.91 -1.19 6.45
CA PRO A 8 1.37 0.00 7.06
C PRO A 8 2.32 0.59 8.11
N GLY A 9 2.31 1.91 8.28
CA GLY A 9 3.00 2.59 9.40
C GLY A 9 4.36 3.23 9.10
N LEU A 10 4.83 3.23 7.85
CA LEU A 10 6.16 3.79 7.52
C LEU A 10 6.25 5.33 7.50
N ALA A 11 5.13 6.05 7.64
CA ALA A 11 5.11 7.52 7.56
C ALA A 11 5.93 8.20 8.68
N THR A 12 6.14 7.53 9.82
CA THR A 12 6.92 8.06 10.96
C THR A 12 8.43 7.90 10.82
N PHE A 13 8.91 7.28 9.75
CA PHE A 13 10.34 7.00 9.55
C PHE A 13 11.11 8.12 8.86
N LEU A 14 10.46 9.21 8.43
CA LEU A 14 11.14 10.34 7.79
C LEU A 14 11.88 11.18 8.85
N PRO A 15 13.24 11.18 8.88
CA PRO A 15 13.95 12.15 9.68
C PRO A 15 13.68 13.57 9.14
N PRO A 16 13.65 14.60 10.00
CA PRO A 16 13.55 15.98 9.54
C PRO A 16 14.75 16.32 8.63
N LEU A 17 14.49 17.05 7.54
CA LEU A 17 15.53 17.52 6.64
C LEU A 17 16.53 18.40 7.41
N PRO A 18 17.85 18.17 7.29
CA PRO A 18 18.84 19.04 7.92
C PRO A 18 18.76 20.45 7.30
N GLY A 19 18.71 21.47 8.15
CA GLY A 19 18.83 22.87 7.74
C GLY A 19 20.16 23.15 7.05
N SER A 20 20.17 24.09 6.11
CA SER A 20 21.36 24.46 5.34
C SER A 20 22.48 24.96 6.25
N GLY A 21 23.54 24.17 6.43
CA GLY A 21 24.79 24.66 7.05
C GLY A 21 25.66 23.67 7.86
N GLY A 22 25.35 22.37 7.92
CA GLY A 22 26.18 21.38 8.63
C GLY A 22 27.23 20.69 7.76
N PRO A 23 28.33 20.15 8.34
CA PRO A 23 29.32 19.35 7.61
C PRO A 23 28.63 18.13 6.98
N GLY A 24 29.21 17.60 5.89
CA GLY A 24 28.65 16.50 5.08
C GLY A 24 28.18 15.28 5.90
N PRO A 25 27.35 14.39 5.31
CA PRO A 25 26.56 13.43 6.07
C PRO A 25 27.47 12.49 6.86
N VAL A 26 27.52 12.72 8.17
CA VAL A 26 28.04 11.75 9.13
C VAL A 26 27.13 10.53 9.06
N GLU A 27 27.67 9.33 8.85
CA GLU A 27 26.88 8.10 8.89
C GLU A 27 26.25 7.93 10.27
N ALA A 28 25.02 8.40 10.40
CA ALA A 28 24.23 8.33 11.62
C ALA A 28 23.77 6.88 11.81
N GLY A 29 24.52 6.10 12.60
CA GLY A 29 24.07 4.79 13.07
C GLY A 29 22.85 4.91 13.99
N LEU A 30 22.24 3.79 14.41
CA LEU A 30 21.06 3.78 15.29
C LEU A 30 21.23 4.55 16.60
N GLY A 31 22.47 4.76 17.04
CA GLY A 31 22.79 5.59 18.20
C GLY A 31 22.33 7.04 18.06
N ALA A 32 22.25 7.56 16.83
CA ALA A 32 21.82 8.92 16.54
C ALA A 32 20.28 9.11 16.51
N LEU A 33 19.52 8.01 16.50
CA LEU A 33 18.06 8.06 16.47
C LEU A 33 17.48 8.29 17.87
N SER A 34 16.29 8.87 17.96
CA SER A 34 15.53 8.95 19.21
C SER A 34 15.19 7.54 19.73
N ALA A 35 14.92 7.41 21.04
CA ALA A 35 14.57 6.13 21.65
C ALA A 35 13.31 5.52 21.00
N GLU A 36 12.33 6.36 20.68
CA GLU A 36 11.09 5.97 20.01
C GLU A 36 11.38 5.44 18.60
N LEU A 37 12.11 6.20 17.77
CA LEU A 37 12.41 5.79 16.40
C LEU A 37 13.26 4.50 16.36
N ARG A 38 14.14 4.32 17.36
CA ARG A 38 14.89 3.08 17.53
C ARG A 38 13.99 1.90 17.88
N ALA A 39 12.95 2.10 18.71
CA ALA A 39 11.99 1.06 19.02
C ALA A 39 11.16 0.68 17.78
N THR A 40 10.67 1.66 17.03
CA THR A 40 9.93 1.44 15.78
C THR A 40 10.77 0.71 14.74
N MET A 41 12.05 1.08 14.61
CA MET A 41 12.98 0.40 13.70
C MET A 41 13.20 -1.07 14.06
N ARG A 42 13.31 -1.40 15.36
CA ARG A 42 13.41 -2.80 15.81
C ARG A 42 12.12 -3.57 15.56
N ALA A 43 10.96 -2.95 15.77
CA ALA A 43 9.67 -3.54 15.44
C ALA A 43 9.59 -3.87 13.94
N LEU A 44 9.93 -2.91 13.08
CA LEU A 44 9.99 -3.11 11.62
C LEU A 44 10.92 -4.27 11.23
N VAL A 45 12.10 -4.38 11.84
CA VAL A 45 13.03 -5.49 11.60
C VAL A 45 12.43 -6.84 12.00
N GLY A 46 11.70 -6.88 13.13
CA GLY A 46 10.95 -8.06 13.55
C GLY A 46 9.84 -8.44 12.57
N ASP A 47 9.09 -7.46 12.08
CA ASP A 47 8.01 -7.67 11.11
C ASP A 47 8.55 -8.15 9.75
N LEU A 48 9.67 -7.58 9.29
CA LEU A 48 10.37 -8.04 8.08
C LEU A 48 10.85 -9.48 8.23
N ASP A 49 11.41 -9.84 9.39
CA ASP A 49 11.82 -11.22 9.66
C ASP A 49 10.63 -12.19 9.63
N ALA A 50 9.50 -11.81 10.24
CA ALA A 50 8.28 -12.60 10.23
C ALA A 50 7.73 -12.77 8.82
N LEU A 51 7.72 -11.71 8.00
CA LEU A 51 7.34 -11.76 6.59
C LEU A 51 8.25 -12.71 5.81
N PHE A 52 9.57 -12.58 5.97
CA PHE A 52 10.52 -13.45 5.29
C PHE A 52 10.43 -14.89 5.77
N ALA A 53 10.05 -15.14 7.03
CA ALA A 53 9.75 -16.47 7.54
C ALA A 53 8.52 -17.07 6.86
N ALA A 54 7.42 -16.31 6.76
CA ALA A 54 6.19 -16.75 6.12
C ALA A 54 6.39 -17.08 4.63
N LEU A 55 7.23 -16.29 3.93
CA LEU A 55 7.60 -16.53 2.54
C LEU A 55 8.73 -17.58 2.39
N GLY A 56 9.27 -18.07 3.50
CA GLY A 56 10.36 -19.04 3.52
C GLY A 56 11.63 -18.54 2.85
N LEU A 57 11.95 -17.25 2.95
CA LEU A 57 13.03 -16.59 2.22
C LEU A 57 14.38 -16.63 2.93
N ARG A 58 15.43 -16.68 2.10
CA ARG A 58 16.82 -16.38 2.39
C ARG A 58 17.20 -15.13 1.61
N GLU A 59 17.06 -14.00 2.27
CA GLU A 59 17.28 -12.67 1.72
C GLU A 59 18.77 -12.30 1.59
N GLU A 60 19.09 -11.62 0.50
CA GLU A 60 20.30 -10.82 0.32
C GLU A 60 19.89 -9.34 0.26
N CYS A 61 20.39 -8.54 1.20
CA CYS A 61 19.95 -7.17 1.40
C CYS A 61 20.85 -6.18 0.65
N PHE A 62 20.23 -5.31 -0.15
CA PHE A 62 20.84 -4.15 -0.79
C PHE A 62 20.17 -2.90 -0.24
N ALA A 63 20.93 -1.82 -0.03
CA ALA A 63 20.39 -0.62 0.59
C ALA A 63 20.92 0.66 -0.09
N VAL A 64 20.00 1.57 -0.40
CA VAL A 64 20.31 2.89 -0.97
C VAL A 64 19.67 3.95 -0.09
N GLY A 65 20.52 4.76 0.54
CA GLY A 65 20.11 5.75 1.55
C GLY A 65 20.52 5.36 2.98
N THR A 66 20.55 6.35 3.86
CA THR A 66 21.07 6.21 5.23
C THR A 66 20.14 5.38 6.11
N LEU A 67 18.83 5.61 6.04
CA LEU A 67 17.86 4.84 6.84
C LEU A 67 17.82 3.37 6.36
N SER A 68 17.81 3.16 5.05
CA SER A 68 17.84 1.85 4.41
C SER A 68 19.06 1.05 4.81
N ARG A 69 20.25 1.67 4.85
CA ARG A 69 21.48 1.02 5.34
C ARG A 69 21.35 0.63 6.82
N ALA A 70 20.77 1.51 7.65
CA ALA A 70 20.53 1.21 9.05
C ALA A 70 19.57 0.02 9.23
N VAL A 71 18.46 -0.02 8.49
CA VAL A 71 17.47 -1.12 8.57
C VAL A 71 18.10 -2.44 8.13
N ALA A 72 18.83 -2.43 7.01
CA ALA A 72 19.54 -3.61 6.53
C ALA A 72 20.60 -4.10 7.54
N ALA A 73 21.33 -3.18 8.20
CA ALA A 73 22.31 -3.52 9.22
C ALA A 73 21.67 -4.14 10.48
N GLU A 74 20.55 -3.61 10.95
CA GLU A 74 19.80 -4.22 12.06
C GLU A 74 19.28 -5.60 11.68
N LEU A 75 18.67 -5.75 10.51
CA LEU A 75 18.18 -7.05 10.06
C LEU A 75 19.33 -8.06 9.89
N ALA A 76 20.50 -7.60 9.44
CA ALA A 76 21.69 -8.43 9.33
C ALA A 76 22.19 -8.93 10.70
N SER A 77 22.11 -8.10 11.74
CA SER A 77 22.51 -8.41 13.12
C SER A 77 21.41 -9.11 13.95
N TYR A 78 20.15 -9.03 13.52
CA TYR A 78 19.00 -9.62 14.19
C TYR A 78 19.11 -11.16 14.23
N ALA A 79 19.17 -11.72 15.44
CA ALA A 79 19.46 -13.14 15.64
C ALA A 79 18.43 -14.09 15.00
N PRO A 80 17.11 -13.84 15.10
CA PRO A 80 16.10 -14.65 14.41
C PRO A 80 16.30 -14.69 12.88
N ALA A 81 16.52 -13.53 12.25
CA ALA A 81 16.79 -13.44 10.81
C ALA A 81 18.07 -14.17 10.39
N ARG A 82 19.13 -14.11 11.20
CA ARG A 82 20.36 -14.88 10.95
C ARG A 82 20.12 -16.38 10.96
N ASN A 83 19.31 -16.87 11.89
CA ASN A 83 19.00 -18.30 11.99
C ASN A 83 18.12 -18.75 10.81
N ARG A 84 17.07 -17.98 10.49
CA ARG A 84 16.20 -18.25 9.34
C ARG A 84 16.98 -18.34 8.03
N ARG A 85 17.89 -17.39 7.75
CA ARG A 85 18.73 -17.40 6.53
C ARG A 85 19.61 -18.64 6.38
N ARG A 86 19.96 -19.32 7.48
CA ARG A 86 20.71 -20.59 7.43
C ARG A 86 19.82 -21.77 7.06
N MET A 87 18.54 -21.72 7.42
CA MET A 87 17.58 -22.82 7.26
C MET A 87 16.78 -22.73 5.97
N SER A 88 16.56 -21.52 5.44
CA SER A 88 15.82 -21.31 4.20
C SER A 88 16.67 -21.56 2.94
N THR A 89 16.04 -22.14 1.92
CA THR A 89 16.61 -22.40 0.59
C THR A 89 16.17 -21.40 -0.48
N ASN A 90 15.04 -20.71 -0.29
CA ASN A 90 14.49 -19.81 -1.30
C ASN A 90 15.22 -18.47 -1.28
N LYS A 91 16.16 -18.28 -2.21
CA LYS A 91 16.93 -17.04 -2.30
C LYS A 91 16.08 -15.90 -2.87
N ALA A 92 16.16 -14.73 -2.27
CA ALA A 92 15.59 -13.50 -2.79
C ALA A 92 16.51 -12.31 -2.54
N SER A 93 16.51 -11.34 -3.45
CA SER A 93 17.19 -10.06 -3.24
C SER A 93 16.17 -9.05 -2.73
N VAL A 94 16.50 -8.38 -1.62
CA VAL A 94 15.66 -7.34 -1.01
C VAL A 94 16.39 -6.01 -1.14
N VAL A 95 15.72 -5.02 -1.73
CA VAL A 95 16.29 -3.69 -1.94
C VAL A 95 15.57 -2.69 -1.03
N PHE A 96 16.29 -2.12 -0.08
CA PHE A 96 15.83 -1.02 0.76
C PHE A 96 16.21 0.31 0.10
N VAL A 97 15.23 1.19 -0.10
CA VAL A 97 15.44 2.49 -0.73
C VAL A 97 14.81 3.58 0.14
N ASP A 98 15.59 4.60 0.51
CA ASP A 98 15.06 5.75 1.24
C ASP A 98 14.13 6.54 0.34
N ARG A 99 12.88 6.78 0.80
CA ARG A 99 11.92 7.59 0.03
C ARG A 99 12.44 9.02 -0.22
N THR A 100 13.32 9.54 0.63
CA THR A 100 13.95 10.85 0.46
C THR A 100 14.82 10.95 -0.79
N LEU A 101 15.18 9.83 -1.44
CA LEU A 101 15.92 9.81 -2.71
C LEU A 101 15.02 10.06 -3.93
N ASP A 102 13.71 9.91 -3.78
CA ASP A 102 12.73 10.19 -4.81
C ASP A 102 11.53 10.93 -4.20
N LEU A 103 11.69 12.22 -3.95
CA LEU A 103 10.57 13.06 -3.54
C LEU A 103 9.71 13.47 -4.74
N ALA A 104 10.32 13.65 -5.91
CA ALA A 104 9.65 14.10 -7.14
C ALA A 104 8.55 13.11 -7.59
N GLY A 105 8.81 11.80 -7.56
CA GLY A 105 7.80 10.80 -7.88
C GLY A 105 6.62 10.76 -6.89
N ALA A 106 6.82 11.21 -5.64
CA ALA A 106 5.77 11.21 -4.63
C ALA A 106 4.87 12.45 -4.70
N VAL A 107 5.40 13.56 -5.23
CA VAL A 107 4.65 14.83 -5.39
C VAL A 107 4.29 15.13 -6.84
N GLY A 108 4.70 14.28 -7.77
CA GLY A 108 4.38 14.41 -9.18
C GLY A 108 2.90 14.13 -9.44
N HIS A 109 2.29 14.88 -10.35
CA HIS A 109 0.93 14.63 -10.84
C HIS A 109 0.84 13.42 -11.78
N HIS A 110 1.67 12.39 -11.56
CA HIS A 110 1.72 11.20 -12.41
C HIS A 110 0.70 10.12 -11.99
N GLY A 111 -0.01 10.36 -10.88
CA GLY A 111 -1.11 9.55 -10.38
C GLY A 111 -2.39 9.67 -11.21
N ASP A 112 -2.34 9.21 -12.46
CA ASP A 112 -3.44 9.32 -13.42
C ASP A 112 -4.29 8.05 -13.53
N ASN A 113 -4.05 7.07 -12.66
CA ASN A 113 -4.85 5.84 -12.60
C ASN A 113 -6.13 6.08 -11.77
N LEU A 114 -7.15 5.25 -12.02
CA LEU A 114 -8.46 5.45 -11.39
C LEU A 114 -8.44 5.06 -9.90
N ALA A 115 -7.64 4.06 -9.52
CA ALA A 115 -7.51 3.62 -8.13
C ALA A 115 -7.03 4.76 -7.21
N GLU A 116 -6.01 5.51 -7.62
CA GLU A 116 -5.51 6.66 -6.86
C GLU A 116 -6.55 7.76 -6.72
N LYS A 117 -7.36 8.01 -7.76
CA LYS A 117 -8.46 8.97 -7.67
C LYS A 117 -9.54 8.52 -6.69
N ILE A 118 -9.91 7.24 -6.70
CA ILE A 118 -10.86 6.67 -5.73
C ILE A 118 -10.31 6.86 -4.31
N LEU A 119 -9.06 6.45 -4.07
CA LEU A 119 -8.42 6.49 -2.75
C LEU A 119 -8.16 7.91 -2.23
N SER A 120 -7.98 8.89 -3.12
CA SER A 120 -7.72 10.29 -2.75
C SER A 120 -8.98 11.14 -2.60
N VAL A 121 -10.05 10.83 -3.34
CA VAL A 121 -11.30 11.61 -3.34
C VAL A 121 -12.29 11.11 -2.30
N LEU A 122 -12.37 9.79 -2.10
CA LEU A 122 -13.33 9.21 -1.15
C LEU A 122 -12.79 9.25 0.29
N PRO A 123 -13.66 9.46 1.29
CA PRO A 123 -13.24 9.45 2.69
C PRO A 123 -12.75 8.06 3.09
N LYS A 124 -11.82 7.98 4.06
CA LYS A 124 -11.35 6.69 4.57
C LYS A 124 -12.42 5.98 5.39
N LEU A 125 -12.51 4.66 5.23
CA LEU A 125 -13.38 3.83 6.06
C LEU A 125 -12.87 3.85 7.53
N PRO A 126 -13.72 4.18 8.53
CA PRO A 126 -13.26 4.28 9.93
C PRO A 126 -12.58 3.00 10.41
N GLY A 127 -11.38 3.13 10.99
CA GLY A 127 -10.57 2.00 11.46
C GLY A 127 -9.74 1.31 10.37
N HIS A 128 -9.90 1.68 9.10
CA HIS A 128 -9.11 1.17 7.98
C HIS A 128 -8.09 2.20 7.50
N GLN A 129 -6.96 1.73 6.99
CA GLN A 129 -5.89 2.60 6.49
C GLN A 129 -5.93 2.80 4.97
N THR A 130 -6.47 1.82 4.25
CA THR A 130 -6.45 1.73 2.78
C THR A 130 -7.84 1.68 2.16
N ASP A 131 -8.88 1.30 2.91
CA ASP A 131 -10.25 1.25 2.38
C ASP A 131 -10.92 2.62 2.49
N VAL A 132 -11.90 2.83 1.61
CA VAL A 132 -12.67 4.07 1.51
C VAL A 132 -14.15 3.82 1.76
N VAL A 133 -14.82 4.87 2.22
CA VAL A 133 -16.27 4.93 2.36
C VAL A 133 -16.89 5.10 0.98
N VAL A 134 -17.82 4.21 0.66
CA VAL A 134 -18.73 4.34 -0.48
C VAL A 134 -20.14 4.47 0.07
N ASP A 135 -20.87 5.47 -0.39
CA ASP A 135 -22.29 5.57 -0.07
C ASP A 135 -23.07 4.50 -0.84
N MET A 136 -23.64 3.56 -0.11
CA MET A 136 -24.39 2.42 -0.66
C MET A 136 -25.90 2.62 -0.52
N VAL A 137 -26.38 3.75 0.01
CA VAL A 137 -27.83 3.95 0.29
C VAL A 137 -28.67 3.71 -0.95
N GLU A 138 -28.26 4.25 -2.10
CA GLU A 138 -28.94 4.09 -3.41
C GLU A 138 -28.99 2.63 -3.91
N LEU A 139 -28.14 1.75 -3.36
CA LEU A 139 -28.10 0.32 -3.69
C LEU A 139 -28.84 -0.55 -2.66
N THR A 140 -29.49 0.06 -1.67
CA THR A 140 -30.22 -0.63 -0.61
C THR A 140 -31.69 -0.20 -0.57
N ALA A 141 -32.55 -1.02 0.03
CA ALA A 141 -33.93 -0.62 0.31
C ALA A 141 -34.06 0.33 1.53
N LEU A 142 -32.93 0.75 2.13
CA LEU A 142 -32.93 1.59 3.32
C LEU A 142 -33.24 3.04 2.92
N GLN A 143 -34.30 3.60 3.51
CA GLN A 143 -34.55 5.04 3.43
C GLN A 143 -33.72 5.74 4.51
N ALA A 144 -32.76 6.56 4.09
CA ALA A 144 -32.02 7.42 5.01
C ALA A 144 -33.02 8.35 5.72
N THR A 145 -33.19 8.17 7.03
CA THR A 145 -34.00 9.06 7.86
C THR A 145 -33.06 10.03 8.55
N GLU A 146 -33.50 11.28 8.77
CA GLU A 146 -32.70 12.27 9.51
C GLU A 146 -32.36 11.73 10.90
N GLY A 147 -31.11 11.30 11.11
CA GLY A 147 -30.64 10.70 12.36
C GLY A 147 -30.13 9.26 12.24
N SER A 148 -30.39 8.54 11.14
CA SER A 148 -29.68 7.29 10.87
C SER A 148 -28.27 7.64 10.38
N GLY A 149 -27.27 7.53 11.26
CA GLY A 149 -25.86 7.57 10.83
C GLY A 149 -25.70 6.66 9.63
N SER A 150 -25.02 7.14 8.58
CA SER A 150 -24.91 6.43 7.30
C SER A 150 -24.67 4.95 7.54
N VAL A 151 -25.59 4.11 7.08
CA VAL A 151 -25.40 2.66 7.16
C VAL A 151 -24.23 2.35 6.25
N LEU A 152 -23.05 2.32 6.84
CA LEU A 152 -21.81 1.93 6.19
C LEU A 152 -21.89 0.42 5.99
N ALA A 153 -22.34 -0.01 4.83
CA ALA A 153 -22.16 -1.39 4.42
C ALA A 153 -20.64 -1.65 4.39
N PRO A 154 -20.11 -2.61 5.18
CA PRO A 154 -18.70 -2.91 5.14
C PRO A 154 -18.36 -3.44 3.75
N GLY A 155 -17.37 -2.81 3.10
CA GLY A 155 -16.90 -3.18 1.78
C GLY A 155 -15.40 -2.97 1.69
N CYS A 156 -14.74 -3.82 0.91
CA CYS A 156 -13.32 -3.67 0.58
C CYS A 156 -13.21 -3.45 -0.92
N LEU A 157 -12.34 -2.52 -1.34
CA LEU A 157 -12.05 -2.32 -2.76
C LEU A 157 -11.35 -3.54 -3.38
N ALA A 158 -10.61 -4.30 -2.58
CA ALA A 158 -9.95 -5.53 -3.01
C ALA A 158 -10.82 -6.75 -2.68
N GLN A 159 -11.25 -7.47 -3.72
CA GLN A 159 -11.99 -8.73 -3.58
C GLN A 159 -11.10 -9.90 -4.05
N PRO A 160 -10.21 -10.42 -3.18
CA PRO A 160 -9.17 -11.38 -3.59
C PRO A 160 -9.70 -12.77 -3.95
N ASN A 161 -10.99 -13.05 -3.80
CA ASN A 161 -11.59 -14.33 -4.16
C ASN A 161 -12.43 -14.26 -5.45
N ASP A 162 -12.58 -13.08 -6.04
CA ASP A 162 -13.30 -12.90 -7.31
C ASP A 162 -12.32 -12.51 -8.43
N ALA A 163 -12.23 -13.36 -9.45
CA ALA A 163 -11.35 -13.13 -10.59
C ALA A 163 -11.73 -11.91 -11.42
N ALA A 164 -13.03 -11.62 -11.57
CA ALA A 164 -13.50 -10.46 -12.32
C ALA A 164 -13.20 -9.16 -11.55
N ALA A 165 -13.36 -9.18 -10.23
CA ALA A 165 -13.01 -8.04 -9.38
C ALA A 165 -11.50 -7.78 -9.35
N LYS A 166 -10.66 -8.83 -9.34
CA LYS A 166 -9.20 -8.69 -9.48
C LYS A 166 -8.81 -8.03 -10.80
N ALA A 167 -9.36 -8.51 -11.91
CA ALA A 167 -9.07 -7.97 -13.24
C ALA A 167 -9.49 -6.49 -13.35
N LEU A 168 -10.64 -6.14 -12.77
CA LEU A 168 -11.11 -4.75 -12.71
C LEU A 168 -10.19 -3.88 -11.84
N TRP A 169 -9.76 -4.39 -10.69
CA TRP A 169 -8.81 -3.69 -9.81
C TRP A 169 -7.45 -3.48 -10.48
N GLU A 170 -6.93 -4.48 -11.20
CA GLU A 170 -5.71 -4.35 -12.02
C GLU A 170 -5.87 -3.28 -13.10
N SER A 171 -7.06 -3.19 -13.72
CA SER A 171 -7.37 -2.16 -14.71
C SER A 171 -7.39 -0.76 -14.07
N PHE A 172 -7.90 -0.63 -12.84
CA PHE A 172 -7.90 0.65 -12.10
C PHE A 172 -6.51 1.13 -11.73
N LEU A 173 -5.57 0.21 -11.49
CA LEU A 173 -4.19 0.51 -11.13
C LEU A 173 -3.31 0.82 -12.36
N ASN A 174 -3.54 0.13 -13.48
CA ASN A 174 -2.60 0.12 -14.61
C ASN A 174 -3.06 0.94 -15.84
N LEU A 175 -4.38 1.15 -16.01
CA LEU A 175 -4.90 1.91 -17.15
C LEU A 175 -5.00 3.40 -16.85
N LYS A 176 -4.99 4.21 -17.91
CA LYS A 176 -5.33 5.62 -17.80
C LYS A 176 -6.78 5.77 -17.35
N GLN A 177 -7.08 6.82 -16.59
CA GLN A 177 -8.42 7.06 -16.04
C GLN A 177 -9.57 6.80 -17.03
N LYS A 178 -9.50 7.34 -18.26
CA LYS A 178 -10.57 7.16 -19.26
C LYS A 178 -10.81 5.69 -19.59
N GLU A 179 -9.75 4.92 -19.79
CA GLU A 179 -9.82 3.49 -20.13
C GLU A 179 -10.32 2.67 -18.93
N ALA A 180 -9.82 2.95 -17.73
CA ALA A 180 -10.30 2.33 -16.50
C ALA A 180 -11.80 2.59 -16.25
N VAL A 181 -12.29 3.80 -16.53
CA VAL A 181 -13.71 4.13 -16.44
C VAL A 181 -14.54 3.38 -17.48
N MET A 182 -14.02 3.23 -18.71
CA MET A 182 -14.68 2.42 -19.74
C MET A 182 -14.78 0.95 -19.32
N GLU A 183 -13.76 0.42 -18.64
CA GLU A 183 -13.76 -0.95 -18.12
C GLU A 183 -14.76 -1.12 -16.97
N ALA A 184 -14.81 -0.18 -16.02
CA ALA A 184 -15.83 -0.16 -14.97
C ALA A 184 -17.25 -0.15 -15.56
N ARG A 185 -17.46 0.69 -16.59
CA ARG A 185 -18.75 0.78 -17.30
C ARG A 185 -19.09 -0.55 -17.98
N ARG A 186 -18.14 -1.20 -18.65
CA ARG A 186 -18.34 -2.51 -19.30
C ARG A 186 -18.83 -3.53 -18.28
N HIS A 187 -18.14 -3.66 -17.15
CA HIS A 187 -18.51 -4.56 -16.06
C HIS A 187 -19.91 -4.26 -15.50
N LEU A 188 -20.25 -2.98 -15.31
CA LEU A 188 -21.57 -2.56 -14.83
C LEU A 188 -22.68 -2.94 -15.82
N VAL A 189 -22.46 -2.71 -17.12
CA VAL A 189 -23.42 -3.05 -18.19
C VAL A 189 -23.62 -4.56 -18.26
N GLU A 190 -22.56 -5.35 -18.13
CA GLU A 190 -22.63 -6.82 -18.13
C GLU A 190 -23.39 -7.36 -16.91
N ALA A 191 -23.10 -6.83 -15.71
CA ALA A 191 -23.82 -7.20 -14.50
C ALA A 191 -25.31 -6.86 -14.61
N ALA A 192 -25.63 -5.65 -15.03
CA ALA A 192 -27.01 -5.21 -15.23
C ALA A 192 -27.78 -6.05 -16.27
N SER A 193 -27.12 -6.39 -17.37
CA SER A 193 -27.72 -7.23 -18.42
C SER A 193 -28.01 -8.63 -17.91
N ARG A 194 -27.10 -9.22 -17.12
CA ARG A 194 -27.30 -10.52 -16.46
C ARG A 194 -28.46 -10.52 -15.48
N GLU A 195 -28.69 -9.40 -14.79
CA GLU A 195 -29.78 -9.24 -13.81
C GLU A 195 -31.10 -8.77 -14.44
N ASN A 196 -31.15 -8.58 -15.76
CA ASN A 196 -32.31 -8.05 -16.49
C ASN A 196 -32.80 -6.70 -15.95
N LEU A 197 -31.88 -5.85 -15.48
CA LEU A 197 -32.24 -4.51 -15.01
C LEU A 197 -32.71 -3.66 -16.21
N PRO A 198 -33.74 -2.81 -16.04
CA PRO A 198 -34.32 -2.03 -17.12
C PRO A 198 -33.42 -0.83 -17.49
N ILE A 199 -32.23 -1.09 -18.02
CA ILE A 199 -31.26 -0.03 -18.30
C ILE A 199 -31.25 0.33 -19.79
N LYS A 200 -31.55 1.61 -20.10
CA LYS A 200 -31.29 2.19 -21.42
C LYS A 200 -29.84 2.65 -21.49
N MET A 201 -28.92 1.79 -21.93
CA MET A 201 -27.52 2.16 -22.14
C MET A 201 -27.18 2.14 -23.64
N SER A 202 -26.93 3.30 -24.25
CA SER A 202 -26.38 3.34 -25.62
C SER A 202 -24.87 3.09 -25.56
N MET A 203 -24.37 2.16 -26.37
CA MET A 203 -22.94 1.95 -26.63
C MET A 203 -22.40 3.14 -27.44
N GLY A 204 -22.11 4.25 -26.75
CA GLY A 204 -21.28 5.35 -27.24
C GLY A 204 -19.88 5.22 -26.68
#